data_AF-A0A357TBG7-F1
#
_entry.id   AF-A0A357TBG7-F1
#
_cell.length_a   1.000
_cell.length_b   1.000
_cell.length_c   1.000
_cell.angle_alpha   90.00
_cell.angle_beta   90.00
_cell.angle_gamma   90.00
#
_symmetry.space_group_name_H-M   'P 1'
#
loop_
_entity.id
_entity.type
_entity.pdbx_description
1 polymer ?
#
loop_
_entity_poly.entity_id
_entity_poly.type
_entity_poly.pdbx_seq_one_letter_code
_entity_poly.pdbx_strand_id
1 'polypeptide(L)'
;MKTIALVGPPGSGKSHRALLVSHEKSIPLIIDDGLLIKDNHIIAGISSKRQPTKIGAMKTAFFTDEKHAEEVKRKIREINPQKILILGTSKRMVNKICQRLELPEPSEIIYINEIATEEEIKAARRIRQKHGKHVIPAPTVEVKPRFSGLLIEPLPTIFKRRAESKKQRHFMVDQTIVQPTFNFYGSFFIASAAINQIISIAACSVEGVDKIYQIRTRTTAEGINISFLLSVNYGYYIPKLIQEVKEAVKNAVEHMTNLYVLEINVLVKKIAAEQ
;
A
#
# COMPACT_ATOMS: atom_id res chain seq x y z
N MET A 1 -22.61 -7.49 -4.74
CA MET A 1 -21.31 -7.10 -5.33
C MET A 1 -20.26 -8.16 -5.00
N LYS A 2 -19.47 -8.61 -5.97
CA LYS A 2 -18.40 -9.60 -5.81
C LYS A 2 -17.02 -8.92 -5.87
N THR A 3 -16.17 -9.15 -4.88
CA THR A 3 -14.79 -8.62 -4.86
C THR A 3 -13.82 -9.67 -5.40
N ILE A 4 -12.94 -9.26 -6.31
CA ILE A 4 -11.82 -10.05 -6.85
C ILE A 4 -10.53 -9.30 -6.53
N ALA A 5 -9.47 -10.02 -6.16
CA ALA A 5 -8.16 -9.44 -5.87
C ALA A 5 -7.13 -9.82 -6.93
N LEU A 6 -6.28 -8.87 -7.34
CA LEU A 6 -5.02 -9.15 -8.04
C LEU A 6 -3.83 -8.78 -7.14
N VAL A 7 -3.13 -9.81 -6.64
CA VAL A 7 -2.09 -9.68 -5.62
C VAL A 7 -0.71 -9.90 -6.23
N GLY A 8 0.21 -8.98 -5.96
CA GLY A 8 1.61 -9.16 -6.33
C GLY A 8 2.56 -8.14 -5.72
N PRO A 9 3.81 -8.53 -5.44
CA PRO A 9 4.79 -7.65 -4.81
C PRO A 9 5.01 -6.35 -5.59
N PRO A 10 5.50 -5.27 -4.95
CA PRO A 10 5.80 -4.01 -5.63
C PRO A 10 6.66 -4.20 -6.89
N GLY A 11 6.24 -3.60 -8.00
CA GLY A 11 6.96 -3.70 -9.28
C GLY A 11 6.71 -4.99 -10.05
N SER A 12 5.74 -5.82 -9.66
CA SER A 12 5.40 -7.05 -10.38
C SER A 12 4.62 -6.86 -11.68
N GLY A 13 4.23 -5.63 -12.03
CA GLY A 13 3.40 -5.36 -13.21
C GLY A 13 1.90 -5.58 -13.01
N LYS A 14 1.41 -5.62 -11.77
CA LYS A 14 -0.02 -5.80 -11.47
C LYS A 14 -0.93 -4.71 -12.08
N SER A 15 -0.56 -3.43 -11.96
CA SER A 15 -1.33 -2.32 -12.59
C SER A 15 -1.33 -2.42 -14.11
N HIS A 16 -0.23 -2.90 -14.72
CA HIS A 16 -0.16 -3.14 -16.16
C HIS A 16 -1.16 -4.23 -16.61
N ARG A 17 -1.26 -5.33 -15.87
CA ARG A 17 -2.19 -6.44 -16.20
C ARG A 17 -3.62 -6.22 -15.70
N ALA A 18 -3.89 -5.16 -14.95
CA ALA A 18 -5.20 -4.91 -14.34
C ALA A 18 -6.33 -4.83 -15.38
N LEU A 19 -6.13 -4.09 -16.48
CA LEU A 19 -7.13 -3.94 -17.53
C LEU A 19 -7.42 -5.26 -18.24
N LEU A 20 -6.40 -6.11 -18.44
CA LEU A 20 -6.57 -7.45 -19.00
C LEU A 20 -7.46 -8.30 -18.10
N VAL A 21 -7.13 -8.38 -16.81
CA VAL A 21 -7.92 -9.15 -15.82
C VAL A 21 -9.34 -8.62 -15.71
N SER A 22 -9.51 -7.29 -15.71
CA SER A 22 -10.81 -6.64 -15.66
C SER A 22 -11.67 -7.04 -16.85
N HIS A 23 -11.10 -7.01 -18.05
CA HIS A 23 -11.80 -7.38 -19.28
C HIS A 23 -12.12 -8.88 -19.32
N GLU A 24 -11.15 -9.77 -19.05
CA GLU A 24 -11.34 -11.23 -19.09
C GLU A 24 -12.40 -11.73 -18.10
N LYS A 25 -12.54 -11.07 -16.94
CA LYS A 25 -13.53 -11.43 -15.91
C LYS A 25 -14.77 -10.56 -15.91
N SER A 26 -14.91 -9.66 -16.88
CA SER A 26 -16.01 -8.70 -17.01
C SER A 26 -16.24 -7.93 -15.71
N ILE A 27 -15.16 -7.35 -15.18
CA ILE A 27 -15.16 -6.54 -13.97
C ILE A 27 -15.19 -5.06 -14.40
N PRO A 28 -16.23 -4.30 -14.03
CA PRO A 28 -16.40 -2.91 -14.48
C PRO A 28 -15.58 -1.90 -13.67
N LEU A 29 -15.15 -2.24 -12.45
CA LEU A 29 -14.44 -1.34 -11.56
C LEU A 29 -13.10 -1.90 -11.10
N ILE A 30 -12.09 -1.03 -11.06
CA ILE A 30 -10.75 -1.33 -10.58
C ILE A 30 -10.39 -0.33 -9.47
N ILE A 31 -9.86 -0.85 -8.37
CA ILE A 31 -9.19 -0.07 -7.33
C ILE A 31 -7.69 -0.31 -7.47
N ASP A 32 -6.94 0.75 -7.79
CA ASP A 32 -5.47 0.75 -7.85
C ASP A 32 -4.91 1.98 -7.15
N ASP A 33 -4.01 1.78 -6.19
CA ASP A 33 -3.15 2.85 -5.68
C ASP A 33 -3.92 4.14 -5.27
N GLY A 34 -5.10 3.98 -4.65
CA GLY A 34 -5.96 5.09 -4.18
C GLY A 34 -6.98 5.63 -5.19
N LEU A 35 -6.98 5.10 -6.42
CA LEU A 35 -7.92 5.48 -7.48
C LEU A 35 -9.05 4.45 -7.61
N LEU A 36 -10.23 4.95 -7.98
CA LEU A 36 -11.34 4.16 -8.51
C LEU A 36 -11.46 4.41 -10.01
N ILE A 37 -11.39 3.34 -10.79
CA ILE A 37 -11.34 3.38 -12.25
C ILE A 37 -12.50 2.57 -12.82
N LYS A 38 -13.24 3.14 -13.76
CA LYS A 38 -14.34 2.51 -14.49
C LYS A 38 -14.13 2.70 -15.99
N ASP A 39 -14.15 1.62 -16.77
CA ASP A 39 -14.03 1.68 -18.24
C ASP A 39 -12.85 2.55 -18.70
N ASN A 40 -11.69 2.39 -18.04
CA ASN A 40 -10.46 3.18 -18.21
C ASN A 40 -10.52 4.65 -17.78
N HIS A 41 -11.65 5.15 -17.27
CA HIS A 41 -11.79 6.50 -16.71
C HIS A 41 -11.55 6.51 -15.21
N ILE A 42 -10.83 7.52 -14.71
CA ILE A 42 -10.66 7.68 -13.26
C ILE A 42 -11.89 8.40 -12.74
N ILE A 43 -12.73 7.71 -11.98
CA ILE A 43 -14.04 8.24 -11.56
C ILE A 43 -14.07 8.80 -10.15
N ALA A 44 -13.11 8.42 -9.29
CA ALA A 44 -12.94 8.98 -7.94
C ALA A 44 -11.52 8.73 -7.40
N GLY A 45 -11.16 9.48 -6.37
CA GLY A 45 -9.98 9.26 -5.57
C GLY A 45 -8.70 9.94 -6.05
N ILE A 46 -7.69 9.88 -5.19
CA ILE A 46 -6.38 10.49 -5.36
C ILE A 46 -5.35 9.37 -5.53
N SER A 47 -4.43 9.49 -6.48
CA SER A 47 -3.41 8.47 -6.66
C SER A 47 -2.28 8.60 -5.64
N SER A 48 -1.88 7.46 -5.07
CA SER A 48 -0.68 7.33 -4.24
C SER A 48 0.60 7.78 -4.96
N LYS A 49 0.64 7.64 -6.29
CA LYS A 49 1.76 8.03 -7.17
C LYS A 49 1.96 9.55 -7.24
N ARG A 50 0.98 10.33 -6.76
CA ARG A 50 1.05 11.80 -6.70
C ARG A 50 1.44 12.35 -5.34
N GLN A 51 1.47 11.50 -4.32
CA GLN A 51 1.77 11.92 -2.96
C GLN A 51 3.23 12.37 -2.85
N PRO A 52 3.52 13.46 -2.12
CA PRO A 52 4.88 14.01 -2.03
C PRO A 52 5.80 13.12 -1.19
N THR A 53 5.24 12.30 -0.30
CA THR A 53 6.00 11.42 0.60
C THR A 53 5.61 9.97 0.38
N LYS A 54 6.55 9.04 0.61
CA LYS A 54 6.28 7.59 0.56
C LYS A 54 5.19 7.17 1.54
N ILE A 55 5.14 7.84 2.69
CA ILE A 55 4.16 7.57 3.75
C ILE A 55 2.77 8.07 3.33
N GLY A 56 2.68 9.26 2.72
CA GLY A 56 1.46 9.74 2.09
C GLY A 56 0.97 8.79 1.00
N ALA A 57 1.87 8.31 0.14
CA ALA A 57 1.55 7.33 -0.91
C ALA A 57 0.93 6.05 -0.32
N MET A 58 1.52 5.51 0.75
CA MET A 58 0.94 4.36 1.44
C MET A 58 -0.45 4.67 2.00
N LYS A 59 -0.62 5.76 2.77
CA LYS A 59 -1.92 6.16 3.33
C LYS A 59 -3.00 6.27 2.26
N THR A 60 -2.69 6.91 1.14
CA THR A 60 -3.61 7.05 0.00
C THR A 60 -3.96 5.69 -0.62
N ALA A 61 -2.99 4.78 -0.76
CA ALA A 61 -3.26 3.43 -1.29
C ALA A 61 -4.10 2.56 -0.33
N PHE A 62 -4.02 2.79 0.98
CA PHE A 62 -4.82 2.12 1.99
C PHE A 62 -6.18 2.77 2.25
N PHE A 63 -6.48 3.90 1.62
CA PHE A 63 -7.66 4.72 1.95
C PHE A 63 -7.71 5.05 3.44
N THR A 64 -6.56 5.44 4.01
CA THR A 64 -6.45 5.74 5.43
C THR A 64 -7.20 7.03 5.80
N ASP A 65 -7.19 8.00 4.89
CA ASP A 65 -7.91 9.27 5.04
C ASP A 65 -9.42 9.06 4.86
N GLU A 66 -10.22 9.47 5.85
CA GLU A 66 -11.67 9.22 5.88
C GLU A 66 -12.41 9.96 4.76
N LYS A 67 -11.99 11.18 4.43
CA LYS A 67 -12.63 11.96 3.35
C LYS A 67 -12.38 11.31 1.99
N HIS A 68 -11.16 10.86 1.73
CA HIS A 68 -10.79 10.14 0.52
C HIS A 68 -11.51 8.77 0.44
N ALA A 69 -11.58 8.03 1.55
CA ALA A 69 -12.32 6.77 1.61
C ALA A 69 -13.81 6.99 1.33
N GLU A 70 -14.43 8.00 1.94
CA GLU A 70 -15.86 8.32 1.78
C GLU A 70 -16.19 8.77 0.35
N GLU A 71 -15.33 9.56 -0.30
CA GLU A 71 -15.47 9.92 -1.71
C GLU A 71 -15.58 8.67 -2.60
N VAL A 72 -14.67 7.71 -2.41
CA VAL A 72 -14.63 6.47 -3.17
C VAL A 72 -15.82 5.56 -2.82
N LYS A 73 -16.16 5.41 -1.53
CA LYS A 73 -17.33 4.64 -1.08
C LYS A 73 -18.63 5.17 -1.67
N ARG A 74 -18.82 6.50 -1.66
CA ARG A 74 -19.98 7.15 -2.28
C ARG A 74 -20.05 6.80 -3.77
N LYS A 75 -18.94 6.91 -4.50
CA LYS A 75 -18.92 6.61 -5.94
C LYS A 75 -19.20 5.14 -6.26
N ILE A 76 -18.70 4.22 -5.43
CA ILE A 76 -19.01 2.79 -5.55
C ILE A 76 -20.51 2.54 -5.33
N ARG A 77 -21.12 3.16 -4.29
CA ARG A 77 -22.55 3.06 -4.02
C ARG A 77 -23.41 3.62 -5.15
N GLU A 78 -23.05 4.77 -5.71
CA GLU A 78 -23.73 5.37 -6.87
C GLU A 78 -23.73 4.44 -8.10
N ILE A 79 -22.62 3.75 -8.34
CA ILE A 79 -22.46 2.87 -9.52
C ILE A 79 -23.12 1.50 -9.28
N ASN A 80 -23.19 1.05 -8.04
CA ASN A 80 -23.70 -0.25 -7.62
C ASN A 80 -23.23 -1.42 -8.52
N PRO A 81 -21.91 -1.66 -8.61
CA PRO A 81 -21.33 -2.62 -9.54
C PRO A 81 -21.62 -4.08 -9.14
N GLN A 82 -21.72 -4.96 -10.13
CA GLN A 82 -21.77 -6.40 -9.86
C GLN A 82 -20.43 -6.95 -9.36
N LYS A 83 -19.30 -6.47 -9.90
CA LYS A 83 -17.94 -6.93 -9.57
C LYS A 83 -16.99 -5.75 -9.39
N ILE A 84 -15.98 -5.93 -8.55
CA ILE A 84 -14.88 -4.97 -8.38
C ILE A 84 -13.54 -5.70 -8.24
N LEU A 85 -12.50 -5.18 -8.91
CA LEU A 85 -11.14 -5.68 -8.87
C LEU A 85 -10.32 -4.80 -7.93
N ILE A 86 -9.64 -5.39 -6.95
CA ILE A 86 -8.77 -4.66 -6.03
C ILE A 86 -7.32 -5.13 -6.24
N LEU A 87 -6.43 -4.19 -6.50
CA LEU A 87 -5.00 -4.43 -6.63
C LEU A 87 -4.29 -4.23 -5.30
N GLY A 88 -3.42 -5.16 -4.93
CA GLY A 88 -2.67 -5.07 -3.68
C GLY A 88 -1.32 -5.74 -3.73
N THR A 89 -0.45 -5.39 -2.78
CA THR A 89 0.87 -6.04 -2.65
C THR A 89 0.81 -7.37 -1.94
N SER A 90 -0.25 -7.60 -1.17
CA SER A 90 -0.51 -8.83 -0.44
C SER A 90 -2.02 -9.01 -0.20
N LYS A 91 -2.42 -10.21 0.21
CA LYS A 91 -3.79 -10.49 0.68
C LYS A 91 -4.17 -9.58 1.86
N ARG A 92 -3.23 -9.34 2.79
CA ARG A 92 -3.45 -8.46 3.94
C ARG A 92 -3.77 -7.03 3.49
N MET A 93 -3.04 -6.51 2.50
CA MET A 93 -3.32 -5.18 1.95
C MET A 93 -4.71 -5.10 1.34
N VAL A 94 -5.09 -6.09 0.52
CA VAL A 94 -6.41 -6.10 -0.12
C VAL A 94 -7.52 -6.17 0.91
N ASN A 95 -7.42 -7.04 1.91
CA ASN A 95 -8.43 -7.16 2.96
C ASN A 95 -8.59 -5.85 3.74
N LYS A 96 -7.49 -5.14 4.03
CA LYS A 96 -7.57 -3.80 4.65
C LYS A 96 -8.31 -2.79 3.77
N ILE A 97 -8.05 -2.79 2.45
CA ILE A 97 -8.76 -1.91 1.51
C ILE A 97 -10.26 -2.26 1.49
N CYS A 98 -10.61 -3.55 1.44
CA CYS A 98 -12.00 -4.01 1.53
C CYS A 98 -12.68 -3.46 2.79
N GLN A 99 -12.04 -3.61 3.95
CA GLN A 99 -12.58 -3.11 5.21
C GLN A 99 -12.77 -1.58 5.21
N ARG A 100 -11.76 -0.82 4.75
CA ARG A 100 -11.82 0.65 4.70
C ARG A 100 -12.88 1.20 3.74
N LEU A 101 -13.15 0.48 2.67
CA LEU A 101 -14.15 0.85 1.67
C LEU A 101 -15.49 0.13 1.85
N GLU A 102 -15.67 -0.61 2.96
CA GLU A 102 -16.90 -1.36 3.28
C GLU A 102 -17.30 -2.33 2.15
N LEU A 103 -16.30 -2.94 1.50
CA LEU A 103 -16.49 -3.92 0.44
C LEU A 103 -16.43 -5.34 1.01
N PRO A 104 -17.15 -6.30 0.39
CA PRO A 104 -17.00 -7.72 0.73
C PRO A 104 -15.55 -8.16 0.60
N GLU A 105 -15.15 -9.12 1.43
CA GLU A 105 -13.83 -9.74 1.29
C GLU A 105 -13.67 -10.39 -0.10
N PRO A 106 -12.43 -10.49 -0.63
CA PRO A 106 -12.20 -11.08 -1.95
C PRO A 106 -12.65 -12.54 -2.00
N SER A 107 -13.68 -12.79 -2.81
CA SER A 107 -14.17 -14.13 -3.14
C SER A 107 -13.21 -14.91 -4.04
N GLU A 108 -12.28 -14.22 -4.69
CA GLU A 108 -11.27 -14.79 -5.58
C GLU A 108 -9.99 -13.96 -5.46
N ILE A 109 -8.83 -14.63 -5.41
CA ILE A 109 -7.51 -13.99 -5.37
C ILE A 109 -6.69 -14.57 -6.51
N ILE A 110 -6.27 -13.70 -7.43
CA ILE A 110 -5.38 -14.01 -8.54
C ILE A 110 -4.00 -13.51 -8.15
N TYR A 111 -3.02 -14.39 -8.10
CA TYR A 111 -1.64 -13.96 -7.88
C TYR A 111 -0.96 -13.60 -9.21
N ILE A 112 -0.09 -12.59 -9.18
CA ILE A 112 0.57 -12.08 -10.39
C ILE A 112 1.37 -13.15 -11.15
N ASN A 113 1.92 -14.15 -10.46
CA ASN A 113 2.64 -15.28 -11.04
C ASN A 113 1.74 -16.26 -11.82
N GLU A 114 0.41 -16.20 -11.64
CA GLU A 114 -0.54 -16.98 -12.45
C GLU A 114 -0.74 -16.37 -13.85
N ILE A 115 -0.43 -15.08 -14.00
CA ILE A 115 -0.71 -14.29 -15.21
C ILE A 115 0.54 -13.60 -15.80
N ALA A 116 1.71 -13.80 -15.20
CA ALA A 116 2.97 -13.22 -15.62
C ALA A 116 4.12 -14.21 -15.38
N THR A 117 5.04 -14.31 -16.34
CA THR A 117 6.25 -15.12 -16.17
C THR A 117 7.23 -14.44 -15.21
N GLU A 118 8.17 -15.21 -14.66
CA GLU A 118 9.22 -14.64 -13.82
C GLU A 118 10.05 -13.58 -14.55
N GLU A 119 10.31 -13.78 -15.84
CA GLU A 119 11.08 -12.86 -16.67
C GLU A 119 10.36 -11.52 -16.82
N GLU A 120 9.04 -11.55 -17.05
CA GLU A 120 8.20 -10.35 -17.13
C GLU A 120 8.16 -9.61 -15.80
N ILE A 121 8.03 -10.34 -14.69
CA ILE A 121 8.07 -9.77 -13.33
C ILE A 121 9.44 -9.14 -13.05
N LYS A 122 10.54 -9.80 -13.42
CA LYS A 122 11.91 -9.29 -13.27
C LYS A 122 12.12 -8.04 -14.13
N ALA A 123 11.64 -8.03 -15.37
CA ALA A 123 11.70 -6.87 -16.25
C ALA A 123 10.93 -5.68 -15.68
N ALA A 124 9.69 -5.89 -15.22
CA ALA A 124 8.87 -4.86 -14.58
C ALA A 124 9.56 -4.27 -13.32
N ARG A 125 10.17 -5.12 -12.49
CA ARG A 125 10.95 -4.68 -11.32
C ARG A 125 12.17 -3.86 -11.73
N ARG A 126 12.93 -4.30 -12.74
CA ARG A 126 14.10 -3.58 -13.25
C ARG A 126 13.73 -2.18 -13.76
N ILE A 127 12.65 -2.08 -14.55
CA ILE A 127 12.16 -0.79 -15.07
C ILE A 127 11.79 0.15 -13.91
N ARG A 128 11.05 -0.35 -12.93
CA ARG A 128 10.68 0.43 -11.74
C ARG A 128 11.89 0.87 -10.92
N GLN A 129 12.87 0.00 -10.71
CA GLN A 129 14.06 0.30 -9.91
C GLN A 129 15.00 1.27 -10.62
N LYS A 130 15.28 1.05 -11.91
CA LYS A 130 16.23 1.86 -12.68
C LYS A 130 15.65 3.21 -13.11
N HIS A 131 14.37 3.23 -13.48
CA HIS A 131 13.75 4.42 -14.10
C HIS A 131 12.66 5.06 -13.23
N GLY A 132 12.31 4.47 -12.09
CA GLY A 132 11.24 5.01 -11.24
C GLY A 132 9.88 5.08 -11.93
N LYS A 133 9.68 4.31 -13.00
CA LYS A 133 8.47 4.30 -13.84
C LYS A 133 7.39 3.40 -13.24
N HIS A 134 6.15 3.89 -13.21
CA HIS A 134 4.98 3.22 -12.65
C HIS A 134 3.80 3.29 -13.63
N VAL A 135 3.02 2.21 -13.74
CA VAL A 135 1.84 2.18 -14.61
C VAL A 135 0.58 2.59 -13.84
N ILE A 136 -0.29 3.36 -14.48
CA ILE A 136 -1.68 3.62 -14.09
C ILE A 136 -2.57 2.95 -15.15
N PRO A 137 -3.58 2.15 -14.76
CA PRO A 137 -4.49 1.49 -15.70
C PRO A 137 -5.58 2.46 -16.19
N ALA A 138 -5.17 3.61 -16.71
CA ALA A 138 -6.00 4.64 -17.32
C ALA A 138 -5.17 5.36 -18.41
N PRO A 139 -5.79 5.97 -19.44
CA PRO A 139 -5.11 6.61 -20.54
C PRO A 139 -4.60 8.00 -20.16
N THR A 140 -3.68 8.53 -20.96
CA THR A 140 -2.97 9.78 -20.64
C THR A 140 -3.91 10.99 -20.52
N VAL A 141 -5.01 11.01 -21.28
CA VAL A 141 -6.03 12.09 -21.20
C VAL A 141 -6.71 12.16 -19.84
N GLU A 142 -6.92 11.01 -19.18
CA GLU A 142 -7.49 10.93 -17.83
C GLU A 142 -6.48 11.27 -16.75
N VAL A 143 -5.22 10.88 -16.97
CA VAL A 143 -4.14 11.05 -16.00
C VAL A 143 -3.60 12.48 -16.00
N LYS A 144 -3.40 13.11 -17.16
CA LYS A 144 -2.71 14.41 -17.30
C LYS A 144 -3.29 15.53 -16.41
N PRO A 145 -4.62 15.76 -16.32
CA PRO A 145 -5.18 16.82 -15.47
C PRO A 145 -4.92 16.57 -13.97
N ARG A 146 -4.80 15.29 -13.58
CA ARG A 146 -4.60 14.89 -12.19
C ARG A 146 -3.13 14.81 -11.81
N PHE A 147 -2.18 14.94 -12.73
CA PHE A 147 -0.74 14.72 -12.47
C PHE A 147 0.14 15.85 -13.06
N SER A 148 -0.35 17.10 -13.00
CA SER A 148 0.40 18.27 -13.46
C SER A 148 1.80 18.36 -12.83
N GLY A 149 2.82 18.56 -13.66
CA GLY A 149 4.22 18.70 -13.21
C GLY A 149 4.99 17.38 -13.07
N LEU A 150 4.39 16.25 -13.44
CA LEU A 150 5.06 14.94 -13.50
C LEU A 150 5.36 14.52 -14.94
N LEU A 151 6.40 13.69 -15.12
CA LEU A 151 6.64 13.00 -16.39
C LEU A 151 5.57 11.94 -16.60
N ILE A 152 4.85 12.07 -17.71
CA ILE A 152 3.73 11.22 -18.11
C ILE A 152 3.97 10.75 -19.54
N GLU A 153 3.98 9.44 -19.77
CA GLU A 153 4.17 8.83 -21.09
C GLU A 153 3.01 7.86 -21.38
N PRO A 154 2.41 7.88 -22.59
CA PRO A 154 1.46 6.86 -22.99
C PRO A 154 2.14 5.49 -23.12
N LEU A 155 1.42 4.43 -22.74
CA LEU A 155 1.84 3.04 -22.86
C LEU A 155 0.74 2.23 -23.57
N PRO A 156 0.69 2.26 -24.92
CA PRO A 156 -0.17 1.38 -25.68
C PRO A 156 0.30 -0.06 -25.47
N THR A 157 -0.59 -0.92 -24.98
CA THR A 157 -0.26 -2.30 -24.62
C THR A 157 -1.12 -3.27 -25.40
N ILE A 158 -0.49 -4.28 -25.99
CA ILE A 158 -1.16 -5.38 -26.70
C ILE A 158 -1.02 -6.65 -25.86
N PHE A 159 -2.13 -7.12 -25.29
CA PHE A 159 -2.18 -8.40 -24.59
C PHE A 159 -2.60 -9.53 -25.52
N LYS A 160 -1.96 -10.69 -25.40
CA LYS A 160 -2.39 -11.93 -26.06
C LYS A 160 -3.45 -12.61 -25.20
N ARG A 161 -4.66 -12.77 -25.73
CA ARG A 161 -5.77 -13.49 -25.07
C ARG A 161 -5.62 -15.00 -25.20
N ARG A 162 -6.08 -15.75 -24.19
CA ARG A 162 -6.48 -17.16 -24.36
C ARG A 162 -7.85 -17.16 -25.04
N ALA A 163 -7.90 -17.10 -26.38
CA ALA A 163 -9.13 -17.11 -27.16
C ALA A 163 -9.09 -18.15 -28.29
N GLU A 164 -10.24 -18.80 -28.55
CA GLU A 164 -10.40 -19.87 -29.56
C GLU A 164 -10.21 -19.37 -31.01
N SER A 165 -10.45 -18.09 -31.28
CA SER A 165 -10.42 -17.52 -32.64
C SER A 165 -9.32 -16.47 -32.86
N LYS A 166 -8.64 -16.53 -34.03
CA LYS A 166 -7.47 -15.67 -34.39
C LYS A 166 -7.75 -14.16 -34.35
N LYS A 167 -8.99 -13.72 -34.65
CA LYS A 167 -9.36 -12.29 -34.70
C LYS A 167 -9.55 -11.62 -33.32
N GLN A 168 -9.79 -12.40 -32.26
CA GLN A 168 -9.96 -11.88 -30.89
C GLN A 168 -8.69 -12.01 -30.04
N ARG A 169 -7.57 -12.45 -30.61
CA ARG A 169 -6.34 -12.76 -29.86
C ARG A 169 -5.63 -11.57 -29.26
N HIS A 170 -5.85 -10.36 -29.76
CA HIS A 170 -5.14 -9.17 -29.31
C HIS A 170 -6.10 -8.19 -28.63
N PHE A 171 -5.80 -7.85 -27.39
CA PHE A 171 -6.50 -6.82 -26.62
C PHE A 171 -5.60 -5.61 -26.49
N MET A 172 -5.99 -4.52 -27.16
CA MET A 172 -5.28 -3.25 -27.08
C MET A 172 -5.87 -2.40 -25.96
N VAL A 173 -5.00 -1.87 -25.11
CA VAL A 173 -5.38 -0.89 -24.10
C VAL A 173 -4.35 0.22 -24.03
N ASP A 174 -4.84 1.42 -23.79
CA ASP A 174 -4.01 2.57 -23.50
C ASP A 174 -3.85 2.71 -21.99
N GLN A 175 -2.60 2.70 -21.56
CA GLN A 175 -2.22 2.92 -20.18
C GLN A 175 -1.29 4.12 -20.10
N THR A 176 -0.97 4.53 -18.89
CA THR A 176 -0.07 5.65 -18.67
C THR A 176 1.06 5.27 -17.74
N ILE A 177 2.28 5.63 -18.11
CA ILE A 177 3.44 5.58 -17.24
C ILE A 177 3.61 6.94 -16.57
N VAL A 178 3.82 6.93 -15.26
CA VAL A 178 4.16 8.10 -14.45
C VAL A 178 5.42 7.85 -13.65
N GLN A 179 6.16 8.92 -13.36
CA GLN A 179 7.24 8.91 -12.37
C GLN A 179 6.79 9.70 -11.13
N PRO A 180 6.66 9.07 -9.95
CA PRO A 180 6.18 9.76 -8.75
C PRO A 180 7.08 10.92 -8.28
N THR A 181 6.47 11.95 -7.67
CA THR A 181 7.14 13.17 -7.19
C THR A 181 8.22 12.89 -6.15
N PHE A 182 8.00 11.92 -5.25
CA PHE A 182 9.00 11.49 -4.25
C PHE A 182 10.27 10.87 -4.85
N ASN A 183 10.31 10.61 -6.16
CA ASN A 183 11.51 10.21 -6.89
C ASN A 183 12.14 11.37 -7.69
N PHE A 184 11.41 12.45 -7.97
CA PHE A 184 11.80 13.46 -8.97
C PHE A 184 12.55 14.66 -8.37
N TYR A 185 12.12 15.18 -7.21
CA TYR A 185 12.73 16.35 -6.55
C TYR A 185 13.51 16.00 -5.26
N GLY A 186 13.86 14.73 -5.08
CA GLY A 186 14.33 14.20 -3.80
C GLY A 186 13.17 13.63 -2.97
N SER A 187 13.46 12.62 -2.15
CA SER A 187 12.44 11.93 -1.38
C SER A 187 12.13 12.68 -0.07
N PHE A 188 10.87 13.08 0.15
CA PHE A 188 10.39 13.39 1.49
C PHE A 188 10.10 12.06 2.22
N PHE A 189 10.85 11.77 3.27
CA PHE A 189 10.72 10.58 4.10
C PHE A 189 10.80 10.95 5.59
N ILE A 190 10.17 10.16 6.45
CA ILE A 190 10.45 10.24 7.89
C ILE A 190 11.75 9.46 8.12
N ALA A 191 12.77 10.15 8.63
CA ALA A 191 14.05 9.53 8.95
C ALA A 191 13.86 8.43 10.00
N SER A 192 14.56 7.30 9.84
CA SER A 192 14.54 6.21 10.83
C SER A 192 14.91 6.70 12.24
N ALA A 193 15.79 7.71 12.33
CA ALA A 193 16.14 8.37 13.58
C ALA A 193 14.92 9.01 14.28
N ALA A 194 14.04 9.67 13.53
CA ALA A 194 12.82 10.27 14.09
C ALA A 194 11.84 9.19 14.58
N ILE A 195 11.69 8.09 13.84
CA ILE A 195 10.85 6.96 14.30
C ILE A 195 11.42 6.34 15.58
N ASN A 196 12.74 6.15 15.64
CA ASN A 196 13.42 5.62 16.82
C ASN A 196 13.23 6.54 18.04
N GLN A 197 13.26 7.86 17.84
CA GLN A 197 12.99 8.84 18.90
C GLN A 197 11.54 8.73 19.39
N ILE A 198 10.56 8.66 18.49
CA ILE A 198 9.15 8.47 18.86
C ILE A 198 8.99 7.20 19.71
N ILE A 199 9.56 6.08 19.27
CA ILE A 199 9.51 4.80 20.00
C ILE A 199 10.17 4.94 21.38
N SER A 200 11.35 5.55 21.44
CA SER A 200 12.09 5.73 22.69
C SER A 200 11.30 6.58 23.69
N ILE A 201 10.75 7.70 23.25
CA ILE A 201 10.00 8.62 24.13
C ILE A 201 8.72 7.93 24.62
N ALA A 202 7.97 7.29 23.72
CA ALA A 202 6.71 6.62 24.07
C ALA A 202 6.91 5.40 24.99
N ALA A 203 8.01 4.65 24.83
CA ALA A 203 8.31 3.54 25.73
C ALA A 203 8.78 4.03 27.10
N CYS A 204 9.66 5.03 27.15
CA CYS A 204 10.18 5.59 28.41
C CYS A 204 9.12 6.42 29.17
N SER A 205 8.01 6.80 28.55
CA SER A 205 6.90 7.45 29.25
C SER A 205 6.04 6.48 30.06
N VAL A 206 6.21 5.17 29.90
CA VAL A 206 5.50 4.16 30.70
C VAL A 206 6.26 3.93 32.01
N GLU A 207 5.55 4.12 33.12
CA GLU A 207 6.10 3.95 34.47
C GLU A 207 6.63 2.52 34.66
N GLY A 208 7.82 2.39 35.25
CA GLY A 208 8.50 1.09 35.41
C GLY A 208 9.46 0.73 34.27
N VAL A 209 9.54 1.52 33.20
CA VAL A 209 10.62 1.43 32.21
C VAL A 209 11.82 2.26 32.66
N ASP A 210 12.98 1.62 32.80
CA ASP A 210 14.26 2.30 33.09
C ASP A 210 14.85 2.88 31.81
N LYS A 211 15.11 2.02 30.81
CA LYS A 211 15.82 2.43 29.60
C LYS A 211 15.52 1.52 28.41
N ILE A 212 15.49 2.12 27.22
CA ILE A 212 15.40 1.39 25.95
C ILE A 212 16.78 1.17 25.32
N TYR A 213 16.95 0.08 24.58
CA TYR A 213 18.17 -0.24 23.84
C TYR A 213 17.84 -0.84 22.47
N GLN A 214 18.75 -0.64 21.51
CA GLN A 214 18.79 -1.35 20.21
C GLN A 214 17.43 -1.38 19.47
N ILE A 215 16.87 -0.21 19.18
CA ILE A 215 15.66 -0.10 18.37
C ILE A 215 15.97 -0.50 16.92
N ARG A 216 15.21 -1.46 16.40
CA ARG A 216 15.23 -1.91 15.01
C ARG A 216 13.84 -1.72 14.41
N THR A 217 13.78 -0.97 13.31
CA THR A 217 12.54 -0.71 12.58
C THR A 217 12.66 -1.18 11.15
N ARG A 218 11.62 -1.85 10.66
CA ARG A 218 11.50 -2.22 9.24
C ARG A 218 10.19 -1.72 8.67
N THR A 219 10.25 -0.64 7.91
CA THR A 219 9.11 -0.09 7.18
C THR A 219 8.90 -0.86 5.88
N THR A 220 7.68 -1.30 5.67
CA THR A 220 7.21 -1.98 4.46
C THR A 220 6.07 -1.20 3.85
N ALA A 221 5.59 -1.64 2.67
CA ALA A 221 4.40 -1.05 2.07
C ALA A 221 3.16 -1.17 2.99
N GLU A 222 3.08 -2.19 3.84
CA GLU A 222 1.89 -2.48 4.66
C GLU A 222 1.87 -1.78 6.01
N GLY A 223 3.01 -1.23 6.43
CA GLY A 223 3.23 -0.71 7.76
C GLY A 223 4.66 -0.95 8.27
N ILE A 224 4.85 -0.79 9.57
CA ILE A 224 6.14 -0.87 10.24
C ILE A 224 6.21 -2.05 11.21
N ASN A 225 7.32 -2.77 11.21
CA ASN A 225 7.66 -3.74 12.25
C ASN A 225 8.69 -3.12 13.18
N ILE A 226 8.46 -3.26 14.48
CA ILE A 226 9.27 -2.62 15.52
C ILE A 226 9.84 -3.70 16.43
N SER A 227 11.12 -3.61 16.75
CA SER A 227 11.76 -4.50 17.72
C SER A 227 12.75 -3.72 18.56
N PHE A 228 12.71 -3.88 19.88
CA PHE A 228 13.66 -3.22 20.79
C PHE A 228 13.85 -4.00 22.08
N LEU A 229 14.92 -3.66 22.78
CA LEU A 229 15.23 -4.17 24.10
C LEU A 229 14.89 -3.08 25.13
N LEU A 230 14.52 -3.46 26.34
CA LEU A 230 14.41 -2.51 27.45
C LEU A 230 14.90 -3.09 28.78
N SER A 231 15.18 -2.21 29.72
CA SER A 231 15.28 -2.52 31.15
C SER A 231 14.05 -2.04 31.88
N VAL A 232 13.63 -2.82 32.87
CA VAL A 232 12.47 -2.54 33.73
C VAL A 232 12.94 -2.34 35.15
N ASN A 233 12.26 -1.48 35.91
CA ASN A 233 12.51 -1.34 37.33
C ASN A 233 11.99 -2.55 38.12
N TYR A 234 12.67 -2.88 39.21
CA TYR A 234 12.20 -3.88 40.17
C TYR A 234 10.85 -3.47 40.76
N GLY A 235 10.01 -4.45 41.10
CA GLY A 235 8.68 -4.21 41.68
C GLY A 235 7.52 -4.15 40.69
N TYR A 236 7.78 -4.19 39.37
CA TYR A 236 6.73 -4.17 38.34
C TYR A 236 6.39 -5.57 37.81
N TYR A 237 5.10 -5.82 37.57
CA TYR A 237 4.65 -7.03 36.88
C TYR A 237 4.93 -6.94 35.38
N ILE A 238 6.05 -7.53 34.96
CA ILE A 238 6.63 -7.40 33.61
C ILE A 238 5.61 -7.65 32.48
N PRO A 239 4.79 -8.72 32.49
CA PRO A 239 3.86 -8.96 31.38
C PRO A 239 2.89 -7.80 31.13
N LYS A 240 2.35 -7.20 32.20
CA LYS A 240 1.43 -6.04 32.10
C LYS A 240 2.18 -4.80 31.61
N LEU A 241 3.34 -4.52 32.19
CA LEU A 241 4.19 -3.39 31.78
C LEU A 241 4.53 -3.44 30.28
N ILE A 242 4.86 -4.63 29.77
CA ILE A 242 5.20 -4.79 28.34
C ILE A 242 3.98 -4.57 27.44
N GLN A 243 2.77 -4.92 27.87
CA GLN A 243 1.55 -4.60 27.12
C GLN A 243 1.33 -3.09 27.04
N GLU A 244 1.47 -2.37 28.16
CA GLU A 244 1.35 -0.92 28.22
C GLU A 244 2.39 -0.22 27.32
N VAL A 245 3.65 -0.69 27.36
CA VAL A 245 4.71 -0.23 26.45
C VAL A 245 4.36 -0.44 24.99
N LYS A 246 3.85 -1.63 24.63
CA LYS A 246 3.44 -1.91 23.24
C LYS A 246 2.32 -1.00 22.79
N GLU A 247 1.34 -0.74 23.65
CA GLU A 247 0.21 0.15 23.34
C GLU A 247 0.66 1.61 23.20
N ALA A 248 1.48 2.12 24.12
CA ALA A 248 2.03 3.46 24.05
C ALA A 248 2.86 3.69 22.78
N VAL A 249 3.76 2.75 22.46
CA VAL A 249 4.57 2.82 21.23
C VAL A 249 3.70 2.72 19.98
N LYS A 250 2.71 1.81 19.96
CA LYS A 250 1.79 1.68 18.83
C LYS A 250 1.06 2.99 18.58
N ASN A 251 0.43 3.55 19.62
CA ASN A 251 -0.35 4.77 19.52
C ASN A 251 0.52 5.95 19.09
N ALA A 252 1.70 6.13 19.68
CA ALA A 252 2.59 7.23 19.30
C ALA A 252 3.04 7.15 17.84
N VAL A 253 3.46 5.97 17.39
CA VAL A 253 3.90 5.77 15.99
C VAL A 253 2.72 5.94 15.03
N GLU A 254 1.57 5.33 15.31
CA GLU A 254 0.38 5.44 14.47
C GLU A 254 -0.15 6.88 14.43
N HIS A 255 -0.25 7.60 15.56
CA HIS A 255 -0.76 8.97 15.55
C HIS A 255 0.20 9.97 14.89
N MET A 256 1.50 9.91 15.22
CA MET A 256 2.45 10.92 14.75
C MET A 256 2.87 10.70 13.30
N THR A 257 2.92 9.45 12.85
CA THR A 257 3.39 9.12 11.49
C THR A 257 2.27 8.62 10.57
N ASN A 258 1.16 8.14 11.15
CA ASN A 258 0.09 7.40 10.47
C ASN A 258 0.63 6.20 9.68
N LEU A 259 1.74 5.62 10.16
CA LEU A 259 2.21 4.30 9.75
C LEU A 259 1.48 3.26 10.57
N TYR A 260 0.81 2.32 9.91
CA TYR A 260 0.20 1.18 10.59
C TYR A 260 1.27 0.30 11.22
N VAL A 261 1.16 0.00 12.52
CA VAL A 261 2.11 -0.87 13.20
C VAL A 261 1.69 -2.32 13.00
N LEU A 262 2.54 -3.09 12.32
CA LEU A 262 2.27 -4.48 11.97
C LEU A 262 2.51 -5.40 13.16
N GLU A 263 3.60 -5.15 13.89
CA GLU A 263 4.08 -5.97 14.99
C GLU A 263 5.06 -5.16 15.87
N ILE A 264 5.01 -5.39 17.19
CA ILE A 264 5.97 -4.86 18.17
C ILE A 264 6.53 -6.02 19.00
N ASN A 265 7.84 -6.23 18.86
CA ASN A 265 8.60 -7.21 19.62
C ASN A 265 9.45 -6.51 20.68
N VAL A 266 9.23 -6.86 21.94
CA VAL A 266 9.93 -6.26 23.08
C VAL A 266 10.61 -7.37 23.85
N LEU A 267 11.91 -7.22 24.10
CA LEU A 267 12.67 -8.14 24.94
C LEU A 267 13.19 -7.41 26.18
N VAL A 268 12.91 -7.96 27.36
CA VAL A 268 13.44 -7.43 28.61
C VAL A 268 14.87 -7.92 28.77
N LYS A 269 15.82 -6.98 28.75
CA LYS A 269 17.25 -7.28 28.84
C LYS A 269 17.72 -7.47 30.27
N LYS A 270 17.21 -6.64 31.20
CA LYS A 270 17.58 -6.67 32.62
C LYS A 270 16.48 -6.04 33.48
N ILE A 271 16.48 -6.40 34.75
CA ILE A 271 15.71 -5.74 35.79
C ILE A 271 16.67 -4.84 36.55
N ALA A 272 16.39 -3.54 36.60
CA ALA A 272 17.13 -2.56 37.38
C ALA A 272 16.58 -2.56 38.81
N ALA A 273 17.44 -2.89 39.78
CA ALA A 273 17.17 -2.58 41.17
C ALA A 273 17.73 -1.18 41.45
N GLU A 274 16.97 -0.33 42.13
CA GLU A 274 17.54 0.87 42.74
C GLU A 274 18.66 0.43 43.71
N GLN A 275 19.84 1.07 43.59
CA GLN A 275 20.84 1.07 44.65
C GLN A 275 20.51 2.19 45.63
#